data_AF-A0A7Y0EPN6-F1
#
_entry.id   AF-A0A7Y0EPN6-F1
#
_cell.length_a   1.000
_cell.length_b   1.000
_cell.length_c   1.000
_cell.angle_alpha   90.00
_cell.angle_beta   90.00
_cell.angle_gamma   90.00
#
_symmetry.space_group_name_H-M   'P 1'
#
loop_
_entity.id
_entity.type
_entity.pdbx_description
1 polymer ?
#
loop_
_entity_poly.entity_id
_entity_poly.type
_entity_poly.pdbx_seq_one_letter_code
_entity_poly.pdbx_strand_id
1 'polypeptide(L)' 'MNSLGLPIVGDDFYPRITERPYDDFTQPLELVARRLEFTDPITGEQRVFISRVLLGIGIGENVS' A
#
# COMPACT_ATOMS: atom_id res chain seq x y z
N MET A 1 2.73 -7.37 -10.56
CA MET A 1 2.63 -5.94 -10.88
C MET A 1 3.88 -5.44 -11.59
N ASN A 2 5.06 -5.59 -10.98
CA ASN A 2 6.31 -5.17 -11.64
C ASN A 2 6.63 -5.94 -12.95
N SER A 3 6.26 -7.23 -13.04
CA SER A 3 6.35 -8.02 -14.28
C SER A 3 5.31 -7.68 -15.35
N LEU A 4 4.30 -6.87 -15.01
CA LEU A 4 3.27 -6.37 -15.94
C LEU A 4 3.58 -4.95 -16.43
N GLY A 5 4.72 -4.37 -16.03
CA GLY A 5 5.13 -3.01 -16.41
C GLY A 5 4.38 -1.88 -15.69
N LEU A 6 3.66 -2.18 -14.61
CA LEU A 6 2.88 -1.22 -13.83
C LEU A 6 3.48 -1.10 -12.42
N PRO A 7 4.32 -0.08 -12.16
CA PRO A 7 4.90 0.15 -10.83
C PRO A 7 3.82 0.60 -9.84
N ILE A 8 4.08 0.34 -8.56
CA ILE A 8 3.22 0.80 -7.46
C ILE A 8 3.62 2.24 -7.11
N VAL A 9 2.65 3.11 -6.85
CA VAL A 9 2.89 4.51 -6.50
C VAL A 9 3.64 4.57 -5.16
N GLY A 10 4.73 5.35 -5.12
CA GLY A 10 5.57 5.49 -3.93
C GLY A 10 6.48 4.29 -3.62
N ASP A 11 6.60 3.33 -4.55
CA ASP A 11 7.55 2.20 -4.43
C ASP A 11 8.94 2.59 -4.94
N ASP A 12 9.88 2.73 -4.01
CA ASP A 12 11.28 3.06 -4.32
C ASP A 12 12.11 1.87 -4.74
N PHE A 13 11.63 0.65 -4.54
CA PHE A 13 12.46 -0.53 -4.73
C PHE A 13 12.30 -1.10 -6.14
N TYR A 14 11.14 -0.91 -6.76
CA TYR A 14 10.78 -1.60 -7.99
C TYR A 14 10.21 -0.71 -9.10
N PRO A 15 10.59 -0.97 -10.37
CA PRO A 15 11.61 -1.93 -10.81
C PRO A 15 13.04 -1.46 -10.56
N ARG A 16 13.23 -0.18 -10.24
CA ARG A 16 14.53 0.44 -10.03
C ARG A 16 14.58 1.02 -8.64
N ILE A 17 15.69 0.78 -7.96
CA ILE A 17 15.95 1.35 -6.65
C ILE A 17 16.16 2.86 -6.81
N THR A 18 15.35 3.63 -6.09
CA THR A 18 15.48 5.08 -5.97
C THR A 18 15.98 5.39 -4.57
N GLU A 19 17.12 6.08 -4.45
CA GLU A 19 17.65 6.48 -3.15
C GLU A 19 16.89 7.72 -2.66
N ARG A 20 16.10 7.55 -1.60
CA ARG A 20 15.46 8.64 -0.85
C ARG A 20 15.92 8.63 0.61
N PRO A 21 16.00 9.79 1.28
CA PRO A 21 16.14 9.83 2.73
C PRO A 21 15.02 9.01 3.39
N TYR A 22 15.36 8.21 4.40
CA TYR A 22 14.40 7.31 5.06
C TYR A 22 13.24 8.05 5.73
N ASP A 23 13.42 9.33 6.05
CA ASP A 23 12.44 10.23 6.65
C ASP A 23 11.65 11.07 5.64
N ASP A 24 11.88 10.89 4.34
CA ASP A 24 11.12 11.57 3.28
C ASP A 24 9.80 10.83 2.97
N PHE A 25 8.73 11.28 3.63
CA PHE A 25 7.36 10.76 3.44
C PHE A 25 6.53 11.59 2.46
N THR A 26 7.15 12.38 1.58
CA THR A 26 6.42 13.25 0.63
C THR A 26 5.65 12.47 -0.44
N GLN A 27 6.08 11.25 -0.77
CA GLN A 27 5.38 10.33 -1.67
C GLN A 27 5.39 8.92 -1.08
N PRO A 28 4.49 8.61 -0.14
CA PRO A 28 4.46 7.33 0.54
C PRO A 28 3.98 6.20 -0.38
N LEU A 29 4.38 4.96 -0.07
CA LEU A 29 3.91 3.77 -0.77
C LEU A 29 2.40 3.62 -0.66
N GLU A 30 1.70 3.66 -1.79
CA GLU A 30 0.25 3.50 -1.86
C GLU A 30 -0.14 2.03 -2.07
N LEU A 31 0.12 1.20 -1.06
CA LEU A 31 -0.19 -0.23 -1.10
C LEU A 31 -0.99 -0.64 0.13
N VAL A 32 -2.23 -1.07 -0.10
CA VAL A 32 -3.13 -1.54 0.96
C VAL A 32 -3.65 -2.93 0.64
N ALA A 33 -3.49 -3.85 1.60
CA ALA A 33 -4.22 -5.12 1.56
C ALA A 33 -5.72 -4.84 1.79
N ARG A 34 -6.52 -4.87 0.71
CA ARG A 34 -7.94 -4.53 0.79
C ARG A 34 -8.76 -5.56 1.56
N ARG A 35 -8.47 -6.84 1.38
CA ARG A 35 -9.24 -7.95 1.94
C ARG A 35 -8.28 -9.00 2.49
N LEU A 36 -8.56 -9.47 3.70
CA LEU A 36 -7.87 -10.58 4.33
C LEU A 36 -8.91 -11.64 4.69
N GLU A 37 -8.63 -12.88 4.30
CA GLU A 37 -9.51 -14.02 4.52
C GLU A 37 -8.71 -15.21 4.99
N PHE A 38 -9.21 -15.86 6.03
CA PHE A 38 -8.64 -17.08 6.55
C PHE A 38 -9.67 -17.83 7.38
N THR A 39 -9.44 -19.13 7.52
CA THR A 39 -10.21 -19.97 8.43
C THR A 39 -9.64 -19.78 9.83
N ASP A 40 -10.49 -19.34 10.76
CA ASP A 40 -10.12 -19.16 12.16
C ASP A 40 -9.61 -20.49 12.73
N PRO A 41 -8.34 -20.58 13.17
CA PRO A 41 -7.75 -21.85 13.57
C PRO A 41 -8.33 -22.39 14.89
N ILE A 42 -9.04 -21.56 15.66
CA ILE A 42 -9.64 -21.96 16.94
C ILE A 42 -11.08 -22.43 16.73
N THR A 43 -11.85 -21.72 15.91
CA THR A 43 -13.29 -21.98 15.72
C THR A 43 -13.62 -22.75 14.44
N GLY A 44 -12.72 -22.77 13.46
CA GLY A 44 -12.96 -23.33 12.13
C GLY A 44 -13.85 -22.46 11.24
N GLU A 45 -14.30 -21.29 11.72
CA GLU A 45 -15.17 -20.40 10.95
C GLU A 45 -14.39 -19.60 9.90
N GLN A 46 -15.04 -19.30 8.77
CA GLN A 46 -14.46 -18.34 7.82
C GLN A 46 -14.48 -16.93 8.39
N ARG A 47 -13.33 -16.27 8.41
CA ARG A 47 -13.20 -14.85 8.77
C ARG A 47 -12.82 -14.02 7.55
N VAL A 48 -13.46 -12.87 7.42
CA VAL A 48 -13.21 -11.90 6.34
C VAL A 48 -13.06 -10.53 6.96
N PHE A 49 -11.96 -9.86 6.65
CA PHE A 49 -11.68 -8.48 7.06
C PHE A 49 -11.48 -7.61 5.84
N ILE A 50 -12.03 -6.39 5.87
CA ILE A 50 -11.90 -5.41 4.79
C ILE A 50 -11.25 -4.16 5.35
N SER A 51 -10.12 -3.76 4.77
CA SER A 51 -9.45 -2.51 5.10
C SER A 51 -10.31 -1.33 4.68
N ARG A 52 -10.30 -0.25 5.47
CA ARG A 52 -11.00 1.02 5.20
C ARG A 52 -10.06 2.15 4.76
N VAL A 53 -8.78 1.85 4.56
CA VAL A 53 -7.79 2.83 4.10
C VAL A 53 -8.07 3.18 2.64
N LEU A 54 -8.14 4.47 2.32
CA LEU A 54 -8.22 4.96 0.95
C LEU A 54 -6.80 5.17 0.40
N LEU A 55 -6.63 5.00 -0.91
CA LEU A 55 -5.39 5.35 -1.63
C LEU A 55 -5.50 6.80 -2.14
N GLY A 56 -4.38 7.45 -2.42
CA GLY A 56 -4.35 8.82 -2.96
C GLY A 56 -4.63 9.95 -1.96
N ILE A 57 -4.54 9.71 -0.64
CA ILE A 57 -4.71 10.78 0.38
C ILE A 57 -3.38 11.51 0.66
N GLY A 58 -2.27 11.08 0.06
CA GLY A 58 -1.01 11.80 0.11
C GLY A 58 -0.97 12.87 -0.99
N ILE A 59 -0.80 14.14 -0.59
CA ILE A 59 -0.58 15.36 -1.39
C ILE A 59 -1.81 16.06 -1.97
N GLY A 60 -2.44 16.88 -1.13
CA GLY A 60 -3.42 17.86 -1.58
C GLY A 60 -3.86 18.79 -0.47
N GLU A 61 -2.94 19.55 0.13
CA GLU A 61 -3.23 20.87 0.73
C GLU A 61 -1.93 21.56 1.14
N ASN A 62 -1.32 22.26 0.18
CA ASN A 62 -0.57 23.47 0.48
C ASN A 62 -1.15 24.56 -0.43
N VAL A 63 -2.32 25.08 -0.04
CA VAL A 63 -2.90 26.27 -0.66
C VAL A 63 -2.30 27.47 0.05
N SER A 64 -1.36 28.13 -0.64
CA SER A 64 -0.81 29.50 -0.46
C SER A 64 -0.44 29.96 0.94
#